data_AF-A0A7R9I7J4-F1
#
_entry.id   AF-A0A7R9I7J4-F1
#
_cell.length_a   1.000
_cell.length_b   1.000
_cell.length_c   1.000
_cell.angle_alpha   90.00
_cell.angle_beta   90.00
_cell.angle_gamma   90.00
#
_symmetry.space_group_name_H-M   'P 1'
#
loop_
_entity.id
_entity.type
_entity.pdbx_description
1 polymer ?
#
loop_
_entity_poly.entity_id
_entity_poly.type
_entity_poly.pdbx_seq_one_letter_code
_entity_poly.pdbx_strand_id
1 'polypeptide(L)'
;MHGAMPNTTSGEKSDPSTAKKWKFIFFLVCLPVVGAASFNAYWLTTTTKHERPKFIKYEHLRIRNKRFPWGDGDKTFFHNPKVNALSDGYEEDEHEEIKKPKPPRRADI
;
A
#
# COMPACT_ATOMS: atom_id res chain seq x y z
N MET A 1 35.20 21.68 45.53
CA MET A 1 34.65 20.38 45.94
C MET A 1 33.69 19.91 44.84
N HIS A 2 34.19 19.17 43.85
CA HIS A 2 33.38 18.60 42.77
C HIS A 2 32.97 17.18 43.19
N GLY A 3 31.70 16.99 43.52
CA GLY A 3 31.13 15.66 43.74
C GLY A 3 30.87 14.98 42.40
N ALA A 4 31.53 13.85 42.16
CA ALA A 4 31.27 13.01 40.99
C ALA A 4 29.89 12.35 41.12
N MET A 5 29.03 12.52 40.12
CA MET A 5 27.80 11.76 39.97
C MET A 5 28.14 10.31 39.59
N PRO A 6 27.54 9.28 40.22
CA PRO A 6 27.71 7.92 39.75
C PRO A 6 26.98 7.75 38.41
N ASN A 7 27.75 7.52 37.35
CA ASN A 7 27.22 6.98 36.10
C ASN A 7 26.70 5.56 36.38
N THR A 8 25.40 5.42 36.64
CA THR A 8 24.72 4.13 36.64
C THR A 8 24.59 3.66 35.21
N THR A 9 25.66 3.08 34.67
CA THR A 9 25.60 2.15 33.54
C THR A 9 25.45 0.74 34.12
N SER A 10 24.33 0.47 34.79
CA SER A 10 24.02 -0.89 35.22
C SER A 10 23.36 -1.62 34.05
N GLY A 11 24.13 -2.48 33.39
CA GLY A 11 23.57 -3.48 32.49
C GLY A 11 22.57 -4.34 33.26
N GLU A 12 21.29 -4.06 33.07
CA GLU A 12 20.21 -4.77 33.72
C GLU A 12 20.16 -6.18 33.15
N LYS A 13 20.54 -7.17 33.96
CA LYS A 13 20.47 -8.58 33.59
C LYS A 13 19.00 -8.92 33.40
N SER A 14 18.57 -9.06 32.14
CA SER A 14 17.20 -9.45 31.84
C SER A 14 16.92 -10.83 32.46
N ASP A 15 16.05 -10.86 33.47
CA ASP A 15 15.65 -12.09 34.13
C ASP A 15 15.11 -13.08 33.06
N PRO A 16 15.58 -14.34 33.00
CA PRO A 16 15.07 -15.33 32.05
C PRO A 16 13.55 -15.51 32.13
N SER A 17 12.94 -15.18 33.27
CA SER A 17 11.48 -15.13 33.44
C SER A 17 10.82 -14.04 32.57
N THR A 18 11.45 -12.87 32.46
CA THR A 18 10.96 -11.75 31.64
C THR A 18 10.93 -12.10 30.16
N ALA A 19 11.99 -12.76 29.65
CA ALA A 19 12.03 -13.18 28.25
C ALA A 19 10.91 -14.20 27.91
N LYS A 20 10.58 -15.10 28.84
CA LYS A 20 9.46 -16.05 28.67
C LYS A 20 8.09 -15.35 28.65
N LYS A 21 7.89 -14.35 29.50
CA LYS A 21 6.66 -13.52 29.51
C LYS A 21 6.43 -12.82 28.17
N TRP A 22 7.46 -12.16 27.63
CA TRP A 22 7.34 -11.47 26.34
C TRP A 22 7.10 -12.43 25.17
N LYS A 23 7.74 -13.60 25.17
CA LYS A 23 7.44 -14.65 24.18
C LYS A 23 5.99 -15.10 24.26
N PHE A 24 5.47 -15.35 25.46
CA PHE A 24 4.07 -15.75 25.65
C PHE A 24 3.09 -14.67 25.16
N ILE A 25 3.32 -13.40 25.52
CA ILE A 25 2.51 -12.28 25.07
C ILE A 25 2.54 -12.17 23.53
N PHE A 26 3.72 -12.31 22.92
CA PHE A 26 3.83 -12.25 21.46
C PHE A 26 3.00 -13.34 20.78
N PHE A 27 3.13 -14.59 21.23
CA PHE A 27 2.42 -15.71 20.59
C PHE A 27 0.92 -15.72 20.86
N LEU A 28 0.47 -15.33 22.06
CA LEU A 28 -0.95 -15.43 22.44
C LEU A 28 -1.74 -14.14 22.27
N VAL A 29 -1.07 -12.99 22.16
CA VAL A 29 -1.74 -11.70 21.99
C VAL A 29 -1.37 -11.08 20.65
N CYS A 30 -0.09 -10.88 20.36
CA CYS A 30 0.31 -10.18 19.15
C CYS A 30 -0.10 -10.94 17.88
N LEU A 31 0.14 -12.26 17.81
CA LEU A 31 -0.22 -13.04 16.63
C LEU A 31 -1.75 -13.07 16.37
N PRO A 32 -2.63 -13.33 17.36
CA PRO A 32 -4.07 -13.26 17.13
C PRO A 32 -4.56 -11.87 16.73
N VAL A 33 -4.00 -10.81 17.32
CA VAL A 33 -4.37 -9.42 16.99
C VAL A 33 -3.99 -9.09 15.55
N VAL A 34 -2.77 -9.43 15.12
CA VAL A 34 -2.32 -9.24 13.74
C VAL A 34 -3.16 -10.10 12.78
N GLY A 35 -3.50 -11.33 13.16
CA GLY A 35 -4.39 -12.20 12.39
C GLY A 35 -5.78 -11.60 12.19
N ALA A 36 -6.40 -11.11 13.26
CA ALA A 36 -7.71 -10.47 13.20
C ALA A 36 -7.70 -9.18 12.36
N ALA A 37 -6.67 -8.34 12.52
CA ALA A 37 -6.50 -7.13 11.71
C ALA A 37 -6.29 -7.46 10.21
N SER A 38 -5.46 -8.47 9.92
CA SER A 38 -5.22 -8.94 8.55
C SER A 38 -6.50 -9.49 7.91
N PHE A 39 -7.28 -10.27 8.65
CA PHE A 39 -8.56 -10.79 8.19
C PHE A 39 -9.56 -9.66 7.92
N ASN A 40 -9.67 -8.68 8.83
CA ASN A 40 -10.56 -7.53 8.63
C ASN A 40 -10.16 -6.71 7.39
N ALA A 41 -8.87 -6.44 7.19
CA ALA A 41 -8.37 -5.74 6.01
C ALA A 41 -8.62 -6.54 4.71
N TYR A 42 -8.42 -7.85 4.73
CA TYR A 42 -8.72 -8.72 3.58
C TYR A 42 -10.21 -8.73 3.25
N TRP A 43 -11.07 -8.83 4.26
CA TRP A 43 -12.51 -8.80 4.08
C TRP A 43 -12.99 -7.45 3.52
N LEU A 44 -12.42 -6.35 4.04
CA LEU A 44 -12.74 -5.02 3.55
C LEU A 44 -12.32 -4.86 2.09
N THR A 45 -11.07 -5.19 1.74
CA THR A 45 -10.54 -5.03 0.37
C THR A 45 -11.30 -5.88 -0.67
N THR A 46 -11.83 -7.03 -0.30
CA THR A 46 -12.64 -7.88 -1.20
C THR A 46 -14.09 -7.40 -1.36
N THR A 47 -14.66 -6.79 -0.32
CA THR A 47 -16.07 -6.36 -0.32
C THR A 47 -16.25 -4.94 -0.86
N THR A 48 -15.32 -4.02 -0.58
CA THR A 48 -15.39 -2.65 -1.09
C THR A 48 -14.79 -2.58 -2.50
N LYS A 49 -15.66 -2.65 -3.51
CA LYS A 49 -15.29 -2.26 -4.87
C LYS A 49 -15.04 -0.75 -4.90
N HIS A 50 -13.78 -0.35 -4.89
CA HIS A 50 -13.41 1.04 -5.13
C HIS A 50 -13.58 1.35 -6.62
N GLU A 51 -14.64 2.07 -6.95
CA GLU A 51 -14.80 2.62 -8.30
C GLU A 51 -13.72 3.67 -8.55
N ARG A 52 -13.13 3.61 -9.75
CA ARG A 52 -12.11 4.55 -10.18
C ARG A 52 -12.74 5.94 -10.29
N PRO A 53 -12.21 6.97 -9.62
CA PRO A 53 -12.76 8.31 -9.71
C PRO A 53 -12.57 8.87 -11.13
N LYS A 54 -13.45 9.78 -11.55
CA LYS A 54 -13.31 10.49 -12.83
C LYS A 54 -12.00 11.27 -12.84
N PHE A 55 -11.29 11.22 -13.97
CA PHE A 55 -10.05 11.97 -14.12
C PHE A 55 -10.34 13.48 -14.16
N ILE A 56 -9.72 14.22 -13.25
CA ILE A 56 -9.70 15.68 -13.24
C ILE A 56 -8.24 16.09 -13.17
N LYS A 57 -7.81 16.92 -14.13
CA LYS A 57 -6.43 17.41 -14.23
C LYS A 57 -6.18 18.54 -13.24
N TYR A 58 -6.12 18.19 -11.96
CA TYR A 58 -5.72 19.13 -10.92
C TYR A 58 -4.26 19.56 -11.12
N GLU A 59 -4.00 20.87 -11.10
CA GLU A 59 -2.66 21.44 -11.34
C GLU A 59 -1.61 20.98 -10.30
N HIS A 60 -2.06 20.66 -9.09
CA HIS A 60 -1.19 20.20 -8.00
C HIS A 60 -0.94 18.69 -8.00
N LEU A 61 -1.65 17.91 -8.83
CA LEU A 61 -1.47 16.47 -8.94
C LEU A 61 -0.67 16.13 -10.20
N ARG A 62 0.03 14.99 -10.17
CA ARG A 62 0.75 14.44 -11.35
C ARG A 62 1.75 15.42 -11.96
N ILE A 63 2.35 16.27 -11.12
CA ILE A 63 3.40 17.21 -11.53
C ILE A 63 4.61 16.43 -12.05
N ARG A 64 5.15 16.89 -13.19
CA ARG A 64 6.33 16.33 -13.85
C ARG A 64 7.28 17.46 -14.26
N ASN A 65 8.13 17.89 -13.33
CA ASN A 65 9.17 18.89 -13.62
C ASN A 65 10.35 18.29 -14.39
N LYS A 66 10.67 17.02 -14.14
CA LYS A 66 11.68 16.23 -14.83
C LYS A 66 11.16 14.82 -15.04
N ARG A 67 11.49 14.22 -16.19
CA ARG A 67 11.15 12.83 -16.49
C ARG A 67 11.88 11.87 -15.55
N PHE A 68 11.23 10.77 -15.17
CA PHE A 68 11.85 9.70 -14.40
C PHE A 68 12.97 9.00 -15.20
N PRO A 69 14.02 8.47 -14.56
CA PRO A 69 15.14 7.81 -15.23
C PRO A 69 14.85 6.36 -15.66
N TRP A 70 13.59 5.98 -15.88
CA TRP A 70 13.17 4.64 -16.33
C TRP A 70 11.95 4.73 -17.24
N GLY A 71 11.75 3.70 -18.07
CA GLY A 71 10.65 3.62 -19.03
C GLY A 71 10.54 4.90 -19.88
N ASP A 72 9.31 5.37 -20.08
CA ASP A 72 9.01 6.60 -20.84
C ASP A 72 9.17 7.89 -20.01
N GLY A 73 9.48 7.75 -18.71
CA GLY A 73 9.71 8.86 -17.80
C GLY A 73 8.45 9.53 -17.22
N ASP A 74 7.24 9.11 -17.61
CA ASP A 74 5.97 9.63 -17.04
C ASP A 74 5.34 8.69 -15.99
N LYS A 75 5.63 7.38 -16.10
CA LYS A 75 5.12 6.36 -15.17
C LYS A 75 5.94 6.35 -13.88
N THR A 76 5.24 6.40 -12.75
CA THR A 76 5.84 6.25 -11.42
C THR A 76 6.44 4.85 -11.24
N PHE A 77 7.37 4.68 -10.30
CA PHE A 77 8.03 3.39 -10.07
C PHE A 77 7.05 2.24 -9.77
N PHE A 78 6.03 2.49 -8.94
CA PHE A 78 4.91 1.56 -8.71
C PHE A 78 3.66 2.05 -9.44
N HIS A 79 3.73 2.12 -10.77
CA HIS A 79 2.57 2.49 -11.60
C HIS A 79 1.56 1.35 -11.70
N ASN A 80 0.28 1.65 -11.52
CA ASN A 80 -0.83 0.73 -11.69
C ASN A 80 -1.81 1.34 -12.69
N PRO A 81 -1.90 0.84 -13.95
CA PRO A 81 -2.72 1.41 -15.02
C PRO A 81 -4.19 1.63 -14.61
N LYS A 82 -4.72 0.72 -13.80
CA LYS A 82 -6.11 0.72 -13.33
C LYS A 82 -6.45 1.92 -12.45
N VAL A 83 -5.51 2.44 -11.65
CA VAL A 83 -5.82 3.43 -10.60
C VAL A 83 -4.94 4.68 -10.64
N ASN A 84 -3.79 4.63 -11.31
CA ASN A 84 -2.84 5.73 -11.38
C ASN A 84 -2.94 6.40 -12.77
N ALA A 85 -3.67 7.49 -12.87
CA ALA A 85 -3.68 8.29 -14.10
C ALA A 85 -2.35 9.02 -14.33
N LEU A 86 -1.95 9.09 -15.60
CA LEU A 86 -0.88 9.91 -16.13
C LEU A 86 -1.27 11.39 -16.16
N SER A 87 -0.35 12.22 -16.66
CA SER A 87 -0.52 13.66 -16.79
C SER A 87 -1.65 14.06 -17.75
N ASP A 88 -2.00 13.19 -18.69
CA ASP A 88 -3.04 13.34 -19.73
C ASP A 88 -4.33 12.57 -19.43
N GLY A 89 -4.28 11.48 -18.66
CA GLY A 89 -5.47 10.72 -18.32
C GLY A 89 -5.20 9.34 -17.72
N TYR A 90 -6.25 8.54 -17.55
CA TYR A 90 -6.09 7.12 -17.24
C TYR A 90 -5.69 6.35 -18.50
N GLU A 91 -4.83 5.35 -18.34
CA GLU A 91 -4.60 4.38 -19.42
C GLU A 91 -5.89 3.57 -19.65
N GLU A 92 -6.14 3.20 -20.91
CA GLU A 92 -7.25 2.32 -21.26
C GLU A 92 -6.92 0.90 -20.79
N ASP A 93 -7.73 0.38 -19.87
CA ASP A 93 -7.58 -0.98 -19.40
C ASP A 93 -8.13 -1.95 -20.47
N GLU A 94 -7.26 -2.68 -21.19
CA GLU A 94 -7.64 -3.72 -22.17
C GLU A 94 -8.64 -4.75 -21.58
N HIS A 95 -8.61 -4.95 -20.27
CA HIS A 95 -9.54 -5.84 -19.55
C HIS A 95 -10.98 -5.29 -19.41
N GLU A 96 -11.21 -3.98 -19.52
CA GLU A 96 -12.57 -3.42 -19.59
C GLU A 96 -13.19 -3.57 -20.99
N GLU A 97 -12.36 -3.67 -22.03
CA GLU A 97 -12.81 -3.87 -23.40
C GLU A 97 -13.42 -5.27 -23.60
N ILE A 98 -12.87 -6.29 -22.93
CA ILE A 98 -13.38 -7.68 -22.95
C ILE A 98 -14.76 -7.81 -22.28
N LYS A 99 -15.11 -6.94 -21.32
CA LYS A 99 -16.43 -6.94 -20.66
C LYS A 99 -17.51 -6.25 -21.47
N LYS A 100 -17.14 -5.36 -22.40
CA LYS A 100 -18.12 -4.74 -23.29
C LYS A 100 -18.56 -5.81 -24.29
N PRO A 101 -19.87 -6.11 -24.43
CA PRO A 101 -20.31 -7.07 -25.41
C PRO A 101 -19.81 -6.60 -26.79
N LYS A 102 -19.09 -7.47 -27.49
CA LYS A 102 -18.68 -7.19 -28.87
C LYS A 102 -19.93 -6.78 -29.64
N PRO A 103 -19.96 -5.61 -30.31
CA PRO A 103 -21.13 -5.21 -31.07
C PRO A 103 -21.47 -6.34 -32.06
N PRO A 104 -22.77 -6.63 -32.29
CA PRO A 104 -23.13 -7.63 -33.28
C PRO A 104 -22.40 -7.25 -34.57
N ARG A 105 -21.68 -8.22 -35.17
CA ARG A 105 -21.13 -8.03 -36.52
C ARG A 105 -22.30 -7.51 -37.34
N ARG A 106 -22.19 -6.28 -37.87
CA ARG A 106 -23.18 -5.77 -38.81
C ARG A 106 -23.35 -6.89 -39.83
N ALA A 107 -24.58 -7.39 -39.97
CA ALA A 107 -24.89 -8.30 -41.04
C ALA A 107 -24.71 -7.45 -42.30
N ASP A 108 -23.59 -7.65 -42.98
CA ASP A 108 -23.35 -7.08 -44.29
C ASP A 108 -24.46 -7.63 -45.19
N ILE A 109 -25.42 -6.75 -45.51
CA ILE A 109 -26.42 -6.94 -46.57
C ILE A 109 -25.82 -6.34 -47.84
#